data_AF-A0A8H7MAG7-F1
#
_entry.id   AF-A0A8H7MAG7-F1
#
_cell.length_a   1.000
_cell.length_b   1.000
_cell.length_c   1.000
_cell.angle_alpha   90.00
_cell.angle_beta   90.00
_cell.angle_gamma   90.00
#
_symmetry.space_group_name_H-M   'P 1'
#
loop_
_entity.id
_entity.type
_entity.pdbx_description
1 polymer ?
#
loop_
_entity_poly.entity_id
_entity_poly.type
_entity_poly.pdbx_seq_one_letter_code
_entity_poly.pdbx_strand_id
1 'polypeptide(L)'
;MAVLFFFCWYYPIGLYRNAELSDDTTLRGFKMFLFIWIYLLFTTTFTYLSTAGLESVDTAGSITSMIFNLLLIFCGVLVRKDAMPGFWHFLYRVNPFTYLVSGILSTGIARADVSCAANEYVSFAPPADQTCGTYMAPYIARSGGYLLDPAATDACRFCRLASTDAYLQNVDAPYGEAWRNFGLMWVYVGFNVVGAMALYWVMRVPKRAGAKK
;
A
#
# COMPACT_ATOMS: atom_id res chain seq x y z
N MET A 1 3.29 12.94 -17.18
CA MET A 1 2.98 13.15 -15.76
C MET A 1 3.78 12.21 -14.84
N ALA A 2 3.81 10.89 -15.07
CA ALA A 2 4.51 9.92 -14.19
C ALA A 2 5.97 10.28 -13.85
N VAL A 3 6.74 10.72 -14.85
CA VAL A 3 8.16 11.12 -14.67
C VAL A 3 8.29 12.26 -13.66
N LEU A 4 7.46 13.31 -13.80
CA LEU A 4 7.49 14.46 -12.87
C LEU A 4 7.09 14.04 -11.46
N PHE A 5 6.03 13.24 -11.32
CA PHE A 5 5.61 12.71 -10.02
C PHE A 5 6.72 11.88 -9.37
N PHE A 6 7.37 11.01 -10.13
CA PHE A 6 8.48 10.21 -9.62
C PHE A 6 9.61 11.09 -9.09
N PHE A 7 10.11 12.05 -9.87
CA PHE A 7 11.22 12.90 -9.41
C PHE A 7 10.83 13.81 -8.23
N CYS A 8 9.63 14.40 -8.25
CA CYS A 8 9.19 15.33 -7.20
C CYS A 8 8.71 14.65 -5.91
N TRP A 9 8.45 13.34 -5.92
CA TRP A 9 7.95 12.61 -4.76
C TRP A 9 8.96 11.59 -4.22
N TYR A 10 9.58 10.79 -5.10
CA TYR A 10 10.47 9.69 -4.68
C TYR A 10 11.76 10.19 -4.01
N TYR A 11 12.40 11.21 -4.59
CA TYR A 11 13.67 11.73 -4.07
C TYR A 11 13.50 12.60 -2.81
N PRO A 12 12.53 13.55 -2.74
CA PRO A 12 12.36 14.36 -1.54
C PRO A 12 11.95 13.56 -0.30
N ILE A 13 11.19 12.47 -0.46
CA ILE A 13 10.85 11.57 0.67
C ILE A 13 12.05 10.76 1.13
N GLY A 14 13.07 10.58 0.29
CA GLY A 14 14.29 9.85 0.65
C GLY A 14 14.15 8.32 0.57
N LEU A 15 13.16 7.81 -0.17
CA LEU A 15 12.91 6.36 -0.32
C LEU A 15 14.11 5.61 -0.93
N TYR A 16 14.97 6.30 -1.67
CA TYR A 16 16.20 5.73 -2.23
C TYR A 16 17.21 5.31 -1.13
N ARG A 17 17.21 5.95 0.04
CA ARG A 17 18.13 5.64 1.15
C ARG A 17 17.91 4.23 1.71
N ASN A 18 16.65 3.77 1.75
CA ASN A 18 16.33 2.41 2.16
C ASN A 18 16.84 1.37 1.14
N ALA A 19 16.99 1.77 -0.11
CA ALA A 19 17.51 0.91 -1.18
C ALA A 19 19.04 0.85 -1.20
N GLU A 20 19.73 1.88 -0.70
CA GLU A 20 21.20 1.90 -0.53
C GLU A 20 21.67 0.83 0.46
N LEU A 21 20.92 0.60 1.55
CA LEU A 21 21.22 -0.45 2.54
C LEU A 21 21.24 -1.87 1.93
N SER A 22 20.52 -2.08 0.84
CA SER A 22 20.40 -3.38 0.15
C SER A 22 21.11 -3.42 -1.20
N ASP A 23 21.87 -2.38 -1.57
CA ASP A 23 22.52 -2.20 -2.88
C ASP A 23 21.56 -2.42 -4.09
N ASP A 24 20.28 -2.08 -3.93
CA ASP A 24 19.20 -2.35 -4.89
C ASP A 24 18.50 -1.07 -5.37
N THR A 25 19.25 0.05 -5.36
CA THR A 25 18.75 1.41 -5.63
C THR A 25 18.10 1.54 -7.00
N THR A 26 18.75 1.06 -8.05
CA THR A 26 18.24 1.14 -9.43
C THR A 26 16.95 0.34 -9.60
N LEU A 27 16.92 -0.90 -9.12
CA LEU A 27 15.77 -1.79 -9.29
C LEU A 27 14.56 -1.26 -8.50
N ARG A 28 14.76 -0.80 -7.27
CA ARG A 28 13.68 -0.26 -6.42
C ARG A 28 13.18 1.08 -6.95
N GLY A 29 14.08 1.94 -7.42
CA GLY A 29 13.70 3.19 -8.11
C GLY A 29 12.87 2.91 -9.35
N PHE A 30 13.29 1.96 -10.20
CA PHE A 30 12.55 1.57 -11.39
C PHE A 30 11.19 0.95 -11.06
N LYS A 31 11.10 0.04 -10.09
CA LYS A 31 9.82 -0.52 -9.63
C LYS A 31 8.88 0.57 -9.12
N MET A 32 9.39 1.52 -8.33
CA MET A 32 8.58 2.63 -7.83
C MET A 32 8.04 3.48 -8.98
N PHE A 33 8.88 3.81 -9.96
CA PHE A 33 8.45 4.50 -11.18
C PHE A 33 7.34 3.72 -11.91
N LEU A 34 7.49 2.41 -12.07
CA LEU A 34 6.47 1.56 -12.70
C LEU A 34 5.15 1.59 -11.93
N PHE A 35 5.18 1.55 -10.58
CA PHE A 35 3.96 1.66 -9.77
C PHE A 35 3.27 3.02 -9.89
N ILE A 36 4.03 4.12 -9.92
CA ILE A 36 3.48 5.46 -10.16
C ILE A 36 2.87 5.54 -11.56
N TRP A 37 3.53 4.97 -12.56
CA TRP A 37 3.05 4.97 -13.93
C TRP A 37 1.76 4.17 -14.09
N ILE A 38 1.69 2.94 -13.57
CA ILE A 38 0.47 2.12 -13.66
C ILE A 38 -0.67 2.70 -12.83
N TYR A 39 -0.37 3.36 -11.70
CA TYR A 39 -1.39 4.10 -10.95
C TYR A 39 -2.01 5.22 -11.78
N LEU A 40 -1.19 6.03 -12.47
CA LEU A 40 -1.71 7.09 -13.34
C LEU A 40 -2.53 6.51 -14.50
N LEU A 41 -2.09 5.42 -15.12
CA LEU A 41 -2.89 4.71 -16.13
C LEU A 41 -4.21 4.19 -15.58
N PHE A 42 -4.20 3.60 -14.37
CA PHE A 42 -5.40 3.14 -13.70
C PHE A 42 -6.37 4.28 -13.44
N THR A 43 -5.90 5.41 -12.87
CA THR A 43 -6.77 6.56 -12.57
C THR A 43 -7.42 7.11 -13.84
N THR A 44 -6.66 7.27 -14.93
CA THR A 44 -7.20 7.75 -16.21
C THR A 44 -8.24 6.79 -16.79
N THR A 45 -7.96 5.47 -16.81
CA THR A 45 -8.91 4.48 -17.34
C THR A 45 -10.15 4.34 -16.47
N PHE A 46 -10.00 4.46 -15.15
CA PHE A 46 -11.12 4.47 -14.20
C PHE A 46 -12.01 5.70 -14.38
N THR A 47 -11.44 6.89 -14.60
CA THR A 47 -12.22 8.08 -14.92
C THR A 47 -13.02 7.90 -16.21
N TYR A 48 -12.45 7.30 -17.25
CA TYR A 48 -13.19 7.00 -18.48
C TYR A 48 -14.33 6.01 -18.23
N LEU A 49 -14.11 4.96 -17.43
CA LEU A 49 -15.15 4.02 -17.04
C LEU A 49 -16.32 4.72 -16.32
N SER A 50 -16.01 5.55 -15.33
CA SER A 50 -17.02 6.25 -14.51
C SER A 50 -17.80 7.30 -15.31
N THR A 51 -17.21 7.91 -16.33
CA THR A 51 -17.86 8.96 -17.15
C THR A 51 -18.57 8.40 -18.39
N ALA A 52 -18.21 7.20 -18.86
CA ALA A 52 -18.81 6.61 -20.07
C ALA A 52 -20.33 6.44 -19.98
N GLY A 53 -20.86 6.20 -18.78
CA GLY A 53 -22.28 5.94 -18.54
C GLY A 53 -23.10 7.08 -17.95
N LEU A 54 -22.48 8.20 -17.63
CA LEU A 54 -23.16 9.30 -16.96
C LEU A 54 -23.24 10.52 -17.88
N GLU A 55 -24.38 11.19 -17.85
CA GLU A 55 -24.61 12.43 -18.61
C GLU A 55 -24.07 13.65 -17.85
N SER A 56 -24.05 13.58 -16.52
CA SER A 56 -23.53 14.63 -15.64
C SER A 56 -22.14 14.30 -15.11
N VAL A 57 -21.21 15.24 -15.33
CA VAL A 57 -19.83 15.16 -14.82
C VAL A 57 -19.79 15.26 -13.30
N ASP A 58 -20.69 16.05 -12.69
CA ASP A 58 -20.73 16.26 -11.23
C ASP A 58 -21.14 14.97 -10.49
N THR A 59 -22.13 14.26 -11.04
CA THR A 59 -22.56 12.97 -10.50
C THR A 59 -21.46 11.92 -10.65
N ALA A 60 -20.78 11.89 -11.80
CA ALA A 60 -19.66 10.98 -12.05
C ALA A 60 -18.50 11.23 -11.09
N GLY A 61 -18.16 12.49 -10.84
CA GLY A 61 -17.14 12.89 -9.87
C GLY A 61 -17.48 12.40 -8.47
N SER A 62 -18.70 12.66 -8.00
CA SER A 62 -19.16 12.27 -6.66
C SER A 62 -19.11 10.76 -6.42
N ILE A 63 -19.58 9.96 -7.39
CA ILE A 63 -19.54 8.49 -7.31
C ILE A 63 -18.10 7.99 -7.33
N THR A 64 -17.26 8.54 -8.20
CA THR A 64 -15.83 8.17 -8.31
C THR A 64 -15.10 8.46 -7.01
N SER A 65 -15.33 9.61 -6.39
CA SER A 65 -14.77 9.97 -5.09
C SER A 65 -15.24 9.04 -3.97
N MET A 66 -16.52 8.65 -3.96
CA MET A 66 -17.02 7.68 -2.99
C MET A 66 -16.33 6.32 -3.14
N ILE A 67 -16.21 5.83 -4.38
CA ILE A 67 -15.53 4.57 -4.66
C ILE A 67 -14.06 4.66 -4.27
N PHE A 68 -13.36 5.73 -4.63
CA PHE A 68 -11.95 5.93 -4.27
C PHE A 68 -11.72 5.87 -2.75
N ASN A 69 -12.56 6.54 -1.96
CA ASN A 69 -12.49 6.47 -0.50
C ASN A 69 -12.70 5.04 0.01
N LEU A 70 -13.65 4.30 -0.56
CA LEU A 70 -13.88 2.91 -0.21
C LEU A 70 -12.65 2.03 -0.54
N LEU A 71 -12.04 2.22 -1.71
CA LEU A 71 -10.82 1.50 -2.10
C LEU A 71 -9.65 1.82 -1.15
N LEU A 72 -9.52 3.06 -0.68
CA LEU A 72 -8.48 3.43 0.29
C LEU A 72 -8.71 2.80 1.67
N ILE A 73 -9.94 2.83 2.19
CA ILE A 73 -10.25 2.29 3.53
C ILE A 73 -9.98 0.77 3.57
N PHE A 74 -10.34 0.06 2.50
CA PHE A 74 -10.28 -1.40 2.44
C PHE A 74 -9.03 -1.95 1.72
N CYS A 75 -7.95 -1.15 1.57
CA CYS A 75 -6.70 -1.61 0.95
C CYS A 75 -5.76 -2.39 1.91
N GLY A 76 -6.07 -2.43 3.21
CA GLY A 76 -5.31 -3.20 4.21
C GLY A 76 -4.30 -2.41 5.05
N VAL A 77 -4.03 -1.15 4.72
CA VAL A 77 -3.04 -0.32 5.46
C VAL A 77 -3.63 0.34 6.70
N LEU A 78 -4.87 0.86 6.62
CA LEU A 78 -5.53 1.49 7.77
C LEU A 78 -6.09 0.44 8.74
N VAL A 79 -6.72 -0.58 8.19
CA VAL A 79 -7.22 -1.74 8.92
C VAL A 79 -6.60 -2.96 8.28
N ARG A 80 -5.93 -3.78 9.07
CA ARG A 80 -5.36 -5.05 8.60
C ARG A 80 -6.47 -5.98 8.17
N LYS A 81 -6.23 -6.78 7.14
CA LYS A 81 -7.15 -7.79 6.62
C LYS A 81 -7.74 -8.68 7.72
N ASP A 82 -6.93 -9.15 8.67
CA ASP A 82 -7.38 -10.02 9.77
C ASP A 82 -8.25 -9.33 10.83
N ALA A 83 -8.22 -7.99 10.87
CA ALA A 83 -9.07 -7.21 11.77
C ALA A 83 -10.41 -6.82 11.13
N MET A 84 -10.62 -7.13 9.84
CA MET A 84 -11.87 -6.84 9.16
C MET A 84 -12.91 -7.94 9.43
N PRO A 85 -14.20 -7.59 9.54
CA PRO A 85 -15.27 -8.59 9.50
C PRO A 85 -15.21 -9.39 8.20
N GLY A 86 -15.44 -10.72 8.27
CA GLY A 86 -15.19 -11.65 7.16
C GLY A 86 -15.88 -11.30 5.83
N PHE A 87 -17.00 -10.58 5.85
CA PHE A 87 -17.67 -10.07 4.65
C PHE A 87 -16.74 -9.16 3.80
N TRP A 88 -15.94 -8.31 4.44
CA TRP A 88 -15.06 -7.35 3.77
C TRP A 88 -13.78 -7.96 3.21
N HIS A 89 -13.49 -9.24 3.51
CA HIS A 89 -12.34 -9.95 2.92
C HIS A 89 -12.44 -10.06 1.39
N PHE A 90 -13.66 -10.15 0.86
CA PHE A 90 -13.88 -10.13 -0.58
C PHE A 90 -13.46 -8.79 -1.18
N LEU A 91 -13.87 -7.68 -0.55
CA LEU A 91 -13.54 -6.33 -1.04
C LEU A 91 -12.04 -6.11 -1.03
N TYR A 92 -11.33 -6.53 0.02
CA TYR A 92 -9.86 -6.48 0.08
C TYR A 92 -9.20 -7.19 -1.11
N ARG A 93 -9.71 -8.35 -1.54
CA ARG A 93 -9.14 -9.13 -2.66
C ARG A 93 -9.44 -8.55 -4.04
N VAL A 94 -10.61 -7.93 -4.23
CA VAL A 94 -11.00 -7.33 -5.51
C VAL A 94 -10.52 -5.88 -5.65
N ASN A 95 -10.03 -5.29 -4.56
CA ASN A 95 -9.59 -3.91 -4.53
C ASN A 95 -8.21 -3.75 -5.19
N PRO A 96 -8.09 -2.95 -6.29
CA PRO A 96 -6.80 -2.68 -6.91
C PRO A 96 -5.82 -1.94 -5.98
N PHE A 97 -6.33 -1.14 -5.03
CA PHE A 97 -5.48 -0.39 -4.09
C PHE A 97 -4.74 -1.31 -3.12
N THR A 98 -5.29 -2.49 -2.81
CA THR A 98 -4.58 -3.50 -2.02
C THR A 98 -3.24 -3.86 -2.67
N TYR A 99 -3.27 -4.12 -3.98
CA TYR A 99 -2.07 -4.51 -4.74
C TYR A 99 -1.15 -3.32 -4.99
N LEU A 100 -1.73 -2.16 -5.31
CA LEU A 100 -0.96 -0.93 -5.52
C LEU A 100 -0.19 -0.52 -4.27
N VAL A 101 -0.89 -0.40 -3.14
CA VAL A 101 -0.29 0.08 -1.89
C VAL A 101 0.70 -0.94 -1.34
N SER A 102 0.38 -2.23 -1.40
CA SER A 102 1.33 -3.30 -1.05
C SER A 102 2.60 -3.22 -1.91
N GLY A 103 2.48 -2.97 -3.22
CA GLY A 103 3.60 -2.80 -4.14
C GLY A 103 4.46 -1.57 -3.86
N ILE A 104 3.84 -0.41 -3.65
CA ILE A 104 4.52 0.85 -3.33
C ILE A 104 5.24 0.74 -1.98
N LEU A 105 4.55 0.26 -0.95
CA LEU A 105 5.08 0.17 0.42
C LEU A 105 6.26 -0.80 0.47
N SER A 106 6.09 -2.01 -0.05
CA SER A 106 7.17 -3.00 -0.09
C SER A 106 8.38 -2.52 -0.91
N THR A 107 8.16 -1.85 -2.05
CA THR A 107 9.26 -1.29 -2.84
C THR A 107 9.96 -0.13 -2.11
N GLY A 108 9.21 0.70 -1.38
CA GLY A 108 9.71 1.91 -0.75
C GLY A 108 10.51 1.67 0.54
N ILE A 109 10.10 0.71 1.37
CA ILE A 109 10.68 0.56 2.72
C ILE A 109 11.25 -0.83 3.03
N ALA A 110 11.09 -1.86 2.19
CA ALA A 110 11.61 -3.20 2.50
C ALA A 110 13.12 -3.22 2.79
N ARG A 111 13.55 -4.25 3.54
CA ARG A 111 14.96 -4.56 3.83
C ARG A 111 15.77 -3.39 4.40
N ALA A 112 15.16 -2.64 5.32
CA ALA A 112 15.81 -1.56 6.03
C ALA A 112 15.71 -1.80 7.54
N ASP A 113 16.76 -1.43 8.26
CA ASP A 113 16.78 -1.45 9.72
C ASP A 113 16.02 -0.24 10.26
N VAL A 114 15.26 -0.45 11.32
CA VAL A 114 14.46 0.59 11.96
C VAL A 114 15.19 1.10 13.20
N SER A 115 15.48 2.39 13.23
CA SER A 115 15.97 3.08 14.42
C SER A 115 14.87 3.96 14.99
N CYS A 116 14.29 3.56 16.12
CA CYS A 116 13.29 4.35 16.84
C CYS A 116 13.85 5.73 17.25
N ALA A 117 13.02 6.77 17.09
CA ALA A 117 13.27 8.08 17.66
C ALA A 117 13.04 8.09 19.19
N ALA A 118 13.54 9.10 19.89
CA ALA A 118 13.47 9.18 21.35
C ALA A 118 12.04 9.06 21.92
N ASN A 119 11.03 9.53 21.18
CA ASN A 119 9.62 9.48 21.53
C ASN A 119 8.90 8.17 21.12
N GLU A 120 9.55 7.29 20.37
CA GLU A 120 8.97 6.00 19.94
C GLU A 120 9.35 4.85 20.86
N TYR A 121 10.37 5.06 21.70
CA TYR A 121 10.73 4.09 22.74
C TYR A 121 9.64 4.01 23.80
N VAL A 122 9.20 2.79 24.07
CA VAL A 122 8.37 2.49 25.23
C VAL A 122 9.28 2.42 26.45
N SER A 123 9.11 3.36 27.38
CA SER A 123 9.84 3.40 28.64
C SER A 123 9.07 2.70 29.76
N PHE A 124 9.71 1.75 30.45
CA PHE A 124 9.14 1.09 31.63
C PHE A 124 10.25 0.59 32.57
N ALA A 125 9.92 0.37 33.84
CA ALA A 125 10.87 -0.21 34.80
C ALA A 125 10.78 -1.75 34.77
N PRO A 126 11.91 -2.48 34.73
CA PRO A 126 11.91 -3.92 34.89
C PRO A 126 11.57 -4.31 36.34
N PRO A 127 11.16 -5.57 36.61
CA PRO A 127 11.04 -6.08 37.98
C PRO A 127 12.35 -5.95 38.76
N ALA A 128 12.26 -5.88 40.10
CA ALA A 128 13.42 -5.84 40.96
C ALA A 128 14.38 -7.01 40.67
N ASP A 129 15.68 -6.73 40.73
CA ASP A 129 16.78 -7.68 40.47
C ASP A 129 16.86 -8.26 39.05
N GLN A 130 16.20 -7.63 38.06
CA GLN A 130 16.31 -8.03 36.64
C GLN A 130 16.80 -6.88 35.76
N THR A 131 17.64 -7.21 34.77
CA THR A 131 17.98 -6.29 33.69
C THR A 131 16.86 -6.25 32.65
N CYS A 132 16.76 -5.15 31.92
CA CYS A 132 15.84 -5.01 30.79
C CYS A 132 16.00 -6.14 29.77
N GLY A 133 17.24 -6.55 29.48
CA GLY A 133 17.54 -7.65 28.58
C GLY A 133 16.98 -8.98 29.08
N THR A 134 17.17 -9.31 30.35
CA THR A 134 16.66 -10.56 30.95
C THR A 134 15.14 -10.59 30.96
N TYR A 135 14.51 -9.48 31.34
CA TYR A 135 13.05 -9.37 31.43
C TYR A 135 12.37 -9.43 30.05
N MET A 136 12.94 -8.75 29.04
CA MET A 136 12.36 -8.69 27.69
C MET A 136 12.77 -9.84 26.77
N ALA A 137 13.81 -10.63 27.09
CA ALA A 137 14.27 -11.75 26.27
C ALA A 137 13.14 -12.66 25.73
N PRO A 138 12.19 -13.16 26.56
CA PRO A 138 11.12 -14.02 26.05
C PRO A 138 10.14 -13.27 25.12
N TYR A 139 9.93 -11.98 25.36
CA TYR A 139 9.06 -11.16 24.52
C TYR A 139 9.72 -10.84 23.18
N ILE A 140 10.99 -10.43 23.17
CA ILE A 140 11.76 -10.12 21.95
C ILE A 140 11.88 -11.38 21.07
N ALA A 141 12.12 -12.55 21.68
CA ALA A 141 12.17 -13.81 20.94
C ALA A 141 10.85 -14.14 20.21
N ARG A 142 9.71 -13.73 20.76
CA ARG A 142 8.38 -14.03 20.19
C ARG A 142 7.84 -12.92 19.27
N SER A 143 8.07 -11.66 19.63
CA SER A 143 7.42 -10.50 19.02
C SER A 143 8.39 -9.57 18.29
N GLY A 144 9.69 -9.84 18.36
CA GLY A 144 10.73 -9.01 17.76
C GLY A 144 10.94 -7.70 18.52
N GLY A 145 11.57 -6.74 17.83
CA GLY A 145 11.98 -5.47 18.40
C GLY A 145 13.38 -5.54 19.01
N TYR A 146 13.82 -4.41 19.57
CA TYR A 146 15.14 -4.31 20.19
C TYR A 146 15.12 -3.34 21.37
N LEU A 147 16.11 -3.49 22.26
CA LEU A 147 16.34 -2.58 23.38
C LEU A 147 17.50 -1.66 23.05
N LEU A 148 17.37 -0.38 23.41
CA LEU A 148 18.49 0.57 23.29
C LEU A 148 19.60 0.23 24.29
N ASP A 149 19.23 -0.11 25.52
CA ASP A 149 20.15 -0.49 26.59
C ASP A 149 19.64 -1.77 27.30
N PRO A 150 20.20 -2.94 26.96
CA PRO A 150 19.83 -4.20 27.60
C PRO A 150 20.29 -4.30 29.07
N ALA A 151 21.29 -3.52 29.49
CA ALA A 151 21.90 -3.60 30.82
C ALA A 151 21.19 -2.71 31.87
N ALA A 152 20.31 -1.82 31.42
CA ALA A 152 19.55 -0.95 32.32
C ALA A 152 18.70 -1.74 33.33
N THR A 153 18.65 -1.24 34.56
CA THR A 153 17.82 -1.77 35.67
C THR A 153 16.71 -0.82 36.08
N ASP A 154 16.79 0.46 35.69
CA ASP A 154 15.88 1.50 36.19
C ASP A 154 14.85 1.92 35.13
N ALA A 155 15.27 2.00 33.86
CA ALA A 155 14.42 2.43 32.75
C ALA A 155 14.77 1.69 31.45
N CYS A 156 13.95 0.71 31.08
CA CYS A 156 14.04 0.01 29.81
C CYS A 156 13.50 0.89 28.69
N ARG A 157 14.24 0.98 27.57
CA ARG A 157 13.79 1.66 26.35
C ARG A 157 13.63 0.64 25.24
N PHE A 158 12.40 0.28 24.95
CA PHE A 158 12.08 -0.76 23.97
C PHE A 158 11.50 -0.19 22.68
N CYS A 159 12.08 -0.59 21.55
CA CYS A 159 11.55 -0.32 20.21
C CYS A 159 10.85 -1.57 19.69
N ARG A 160 9.56 -1.45 19.35
CA ARG A 160 8.72 -2.58 18.91
C ARG A 160 9.11 -3.12 17.53
N LEU A 161 9.80 -2.33 16.72
CA LEU A 161 10.07 -2.61 15.32
C LEU A 161 11.58 -2.59 15.10
N ALA A 162 12.16 -3.75 14.77
CA ALA A 162 13.60 -3.86 14.49
C ALA A 162 13.90 -3.72 12.99
N SER A 163 13.02 -4.22 12.13
CA SER A 163 13.17 -4.16 10.68
C SER A 163 11.87 -3.75 10.00
N THR A 164 11.98 -3.11 8.84
CA THR A 164 10.82 -2.74 8.03
C THR A 164 10.11 -3.97 7.45
N ASP A 165 10.81 -5.08 7.24
CA ASP A 165 10.21 -6.33 6.77
C ASP A 165 9.23 -6.92 7.80
N ALA A 166 9.52 -6.78 9.10
CA ALA A 166 8.57 -7.16 10.15
C ALA A 166 7.29 -6.32 10.08
N TYR A 167 7.40 -5.03 9.75
CA TYR A 167 6.22 -4.19 9.50
C TYR A 167 5.46 -4.59 8.24
N LEU A 168 6.17 -4.86 7.14
CA LEU A 168 5.57 -5.30 5.87
C LEU A 168 4.80 -6.62 6.00
N GLN A 169 5.30 -7.57 6.80
CA GLN A 169 4.59 -8.81 7.11
C GLN A 169 3.30 -8.55 7.90
N ASN A 170 3.33 -7.60 8.85
CA ASN A 170 2.15 -7.25 9.63
C ASN A 170 1.02 -6.61 8.81
N VAL A 171 1.33 -5.99 7.67
CA VAL A 171 0.36 -5.35 6.77
C VAL A 171 0.09 -6.16 5.50
N ASP A 172 0.50 -7.43 5.45
CA ASP A 172 0.28 -8.35 4.32
C ASP A 172 0.89 -7.80 2.99
N ALA A 173 2.08 -7.18 3.08
CA ALA A 173 2.77 -6.54 1.95
C ALA A 173 4.23 -7.01 1.75
N PRO A 174 4.47 -8.32 1.52
CA PRO A 174 5.81 -8.84 1.33
C PRO A 174 6.47 -8.35 0.03
N TYR A 175 7.76 -8.02 0.09
CA TYR A 175 8.54 -7.54 -1.07
C TYR A 175 8.55 -8.52 -2.26
N GLY A 176 8.53 -9.83 -1.99
CA GLY A 176 8.52 -10.86 -3.04
C GLY A 176 7.29 -10.79 -3.96
N GLU A 177 6.19 -10.19 -3.50
CA GLU A 177 4.94 -10.12 -4.25
C GLU A 177 4.79 -8.85 -5.08
N ALA A 178 5.74 -7.90 -4.99
CA ALA A 178 5.64 -6.61 -5.68
C ALA A 178 5.44 -6.78 -7.20
N TRP A 179 6.20 -7.68 -7.86
CA TRP A 179 6.04 -7.92 -9.30
C TRP A 179 4.70 -8.56 -9.66
N ARG A 180 4.19 -9.48 -8.82
CA ARG A 180 2.85 -10.05 -8.99
C ARG A 180 1.80 -8.97 -8.88
N ASN A 181 1.91 -8.09 -7.88
CA ASN A 181 0.97 -7.00 -7.64
C ASN A 181 0.98 -5.99 -8.80
N PHE A 182 2.16 -5.70 -9.38
CA PHE A 182 2.27 -4.90 -10.60
C PHE A 182 1.55 -5.56 -11.79
N GLY A 183 1.71 -6.87 -11.96
CA GLY A 183 0.99 -7.64 -12.99
C GLY A 183 -0.53 -7.60 -12.80
N LEU A 184 -1.02 -7.70 -11.56
CA LEU A 184 -2.45 -7.62 -11.27
C LEU A 184 -3.04 -6.25 -11.61
N MET A 185 -2.30 -5.17 -11.44
CA MET A 185 -2.76 -3.82 -11.83
C MET A 185 -3.11 -3.72 -13.32
N TRP A 186 -2.40 -4.44 -14.20
CA TRP A 186 -2.74 -4.49 -15.62
C TRP A 186 -4.09 -5.13 -15.91
N VAL A 187 -4.50 -6.13 -15.12
CA VAL A 187 -5.83 -6.75 -15.24
C VAL A 187 -6.92 -5.71 -14.96
N TYR A 188 -6.74 -4.86 -13.94
CA TYR A 188 -7.68 -3.79 -13.62
C TYR A 188 -7.70 -2.68 -14.69
N VAL A 189 -6.54 -2.31 -15.23
CA VAL A 189 -6.47 -1.36 -16.35
C VAL A 189 -7.22 -1.91 -17.57
N GLY A 190 -6.98 -3.17 -17.93
CA GLY A 190 -7.70 -3.85 -19.02
C GLY A 190 -9.20 -3.91 -18.78
N PHE A 191 -9.62 -4.27 -17.56
CA PHE A 191 -11.02 -4.27 -17.15
C PHE A 191 -11.67 -2.89 -17.30
N ASN A 192 -11.00 -1.82 -16.84
CA ASN A 192 -11.51 -0.46 -16.98
C ASN A 192 -11.68 -0.04 -18.44
N VAL A 193 -10.71 -0.37 -19.31
CA VAL A 193 -10.78 -0.06 -20.74
C VAL A 193 -11.93 -0.80 -21.42
N VAL A 194 -12.04 -2.11 -21.21
CA VAL A 194 -13.14 -2.92 -21.78
C VAL A 194 -14.48 -2.46 -21.23
N GLY A 195 -14.57 -2.21 -19.93
CA GLY A 195 -15.78 -1.70 -19.28
C GLY A 195 -16.20 -0.35 -19.83
N ALA A 196 -15.27 0.59 -20.03
CA ALA A 196 -15.57 1.90 -20.59
C ALA A 196 -16.11 1.79 -22.02
N MET A 197 -15.49 0.95 -22.86
CA MET A 197 -15.97 0.70 -24.23
C MET A 197 -17.35 0.03 -24.24
N ALA A 198 -17.57 -0.96 -23.37
CA ALA A 198 -18.85 -1.66 -23.27
C ALA A 198 -19.97 -0.73 -22.79
N LEU A 199 -19.73 0.07 -21.75
CA LEU A 199 -20.69 1.05 -21.24
C LEU A 199 -21.01 2.11 -22.29
N TYR A 200 -20.00 2.64 -22.97
CA TYR A 200 -20.19 3.57 -24.08
C TYR A 200 -21.05 2.94 -25.17
N TRP A 201 -20.74 1.69 -25.58
CA TRP A 201 -21.52 1.00 -26.60
C TRP A 201 -22.97 0.75 -26.18
N VAL A 202 -23.22 0.34 -24.93
CA VAL A 202 -24.58 0.06 -24.44
C VAL A 202 -25.43 1.33 -24.32
N MET A 203 -24.86 2.43 -23.81
CA MET A 203 -25.63 3.63 -23.46
C MET A 203 -25.63 4.70 -24.55
N ARG A 204 -24.58 4.82 -25.36
CA ARG A 204 -24.43 5.91 -26.34
C ARG A 204 -24.64 5.49 -27.78
N VAL A 205 -24.48 4.20 -28.13
CA VAL A 205 -24.71 3.75 -29.51
C VAL A 205 -26.21 3.57 -29.73
N PRO A 206 -26.85 4.39 -30.58
CA PRO A 206 -28.26 4.21 -30.90
C PRO A 206 -28.44 2.85 -31.58
N LYS A 207 -29.10 1.93 -30.89
CA LYS A 207 -29.62 0.72 -31.54
C LYS A 207 -30.67 1.21 -32.51
N ARG A 208 -30.49 0.95 -33.81
CA ARG A 208 -31.56 1.15 -34.81
C ARG A 208 -32.73 0.25 -34.40
N ALA A 209 -33.64 0.78 -33.58
CA ALA A 209 -34.97 0.23 -33.43
C ALA A 209 -35.53 0.16 -34.84
N GLY A 210 -35.94 -1.04 -35.25
CA GLY A 210 -36.16 -1.40 -36.64
C GLY A 210 -36.93 -0.33 -37.41
N ALA A 211 -36.29 0.21 -38.44
CA ALA A 211 -37.00 0.65 -39.63
C ALA A 211 -37.65 -0.60 -40.24
N LYS A 212 -38.80 -1.01 -39.71
CA LYS A 212 -39.73 -1.83 -40.48
C LYS A 212 -40.42 -0.89 -41.45
N LYS A 213 -40.21 -1.19 -42.73
CA LYS A 213 -40.95 -0.69 -43.89
C LYS A 213 -42.46 -0.73 -43.67
#